data_AF-A0A2I0QR79-F1
#
_entry.id   AF-A0A2I0QR79-F1
#
_cell.length_a   1.000
_cell.length_b   1.000
_cell.length_c   1.000
_cell.angle_alpha   90.00
_cell.angle_beta   90.00
_cell.angle_gamma   90.00
#
_symmetry.space_group_name_H-M   'P 1'
#
loop_
_entity.id
_entity.type
_entity.pdbx_description
1 polymer ?
#
loop_
_entity_poly.entity_id
_entity_poly.type
_entity_poly.pdbx_seq_one_letter_code
_entity_poly.pdbx_strand_id
1 'polypeptide(L)'
;MKGKFARLVILAFVLIQFVGCSDRLDSQLENRSDKYNDVRNIAWEFVKENGWNEQAKGDWKDAKVIKIVADDQYELLDDSYEGEEVLSVISEEDGNYVTGTPTILIDSTKNEVIGYIATE
;
A
#
# COMPACT_ATOMS: atom_id res chain seq x y z
N MET A 1 9.54 -10.08 -58.37
CA MET A 1 8.51 -9.48 -57.49
C MET A 1 8.52 -10.20 -56.13
N LYS A 2 9.45 -9.90 -55.22
CA LYS A 2 9.54 -10.62 -53.92
C LYS A 2 9.82 -9.72 -52.70
N GLY A 3 10.01 -8.40 -52.89
CA GLY A 3 10.34 -7.48 -51.79
C GLY A 3 9.23 -6.52 -51.34
N LYS A 4 8.05 -6.56 -51.99
CA LYS A 4 6.95 -5.62 -51.69
C LYS A 4 5.94 -6.15 -50.67
N PHE A 5 5.80 -7.47 -50.55
CA PHE A 5 4.87 -8.10 -49.59
C PHE A 5 5.42 -8.10 -48.15
N ALA A 6 6.73 -8.25 -47.96
CA ALA A 6 7.33 -8.26 -46.62
C ALA A 6 7.19 -6.91 -45.89
N ARG A 7 7.16 -5.79 -46.63
CA ARG A 7 6.99 -4.45 -46.04
C ARG A 7 5.56 -4.19 -45.53
N LEU A 8 4.55 -4.80 -46.15
CA LEU A 8 3.15 -4.64 -45.75
C LEU A 8 2.83 -5.38 -44.45
N VAL A 9 3.50 -6.50 -44.18
CA VAL A 9 3.29 -7.28 -42.95
C VAL A 9 3.91 -6.59 -41.73
N ILE A 10 5.07 -5.94 -41.89
CA ILE A 10 5.77 -5.23 -40.80
C ILE A 10 4.99 -3.97 -40.37
N LEU A 11 4.32 -3.29 -41.29
CA LEU A 11 3.52 -2.10 -40.98
C LEU A 11 2.25 -2.42 -40.18
N ALA A 12 1.68 -3.61 -40.35
CA ALA A 12 0.47 -4.04 -39.64
C ALA A 12 0.73 -4.40 -38.16
N PHE A 13 1.96 -4.80 -37.81
CA PHE A 13 2.29 -5.27 -36.46
C PHE A 13 2.51 -4.12 -35.46
N VAL A 14 2.88 -2.93 -35.94
CA VAL A 14 3.12 -1.73 -35.11
C VAL A 14 1.81 -1.15 -34.57
N LEU A 15 0.67 -1.39 -35.24
CA LEU A 15 -0.64 -0.87 -34.83
C LEU A 15 -1.31 -1.66 -33.69
N ILE A 16 -0.77 -2.83 -33.32
CA ILE A 16 -1.38 -3.72 -32.31
C ILE A 16 -0.80 -3.43 -30.89
N GLN A 17 0.22 -2.59 -30.76
CA GLN A 17 0.90 -2.32 -29.49
C GLN A 17 0.26 -1.21 -28.63
N PHE A 18 -0.95 -0.76 -28.97
CA PHE A 18 -1.73 0.16 -28.13
C PHE A 18 -3.06 -0.47 -27.69
N VAL A 19 -3.06 -1.76 -27.34
CA VAL A 19 -4.00 -2.21 -26.30
C VAL A 19 -3.47 -1.60 -25.01
N GLY A 20 -3.92 -0.38 -24.73
CA GLY A 20 -3.58 0.33 -23.52
C GLY A 20 -3.78 -0.59 -22.33
N CYS A 21 -2.76 -0.64 -21.47
CA CYS A 21 -2.97 -0.95 -20.06
C CYS A 21 -4.26 -0.24 -19.67
N SER A 22 -5.27 -1.00 -19.27
CA SER A 22 -6.32 -0.39 -18.47
C SER A 22 -5.59 0.17 -17.26
N ASP A 23 -5.46 1.49 -17.22
CA ASP A 23 -5.22 2.18 -15.97
C ASP A 23 -6.38 1.78 -15.07
N ARG A 24 -6.19 0.69 -14.32
CA ARG A 24 -6.90 0.43 -13.09
C ARG A 24 -6.38 1.47 -12.11
N LEU A 25 -6.81 2.71 -12.33
CA LEU A 25 -7.01 3.74 -11.32
C LEU A 25 -8.16 3.26 -10.42
N ASP A 26 -8.01 2.07 -9.85
CA ASP A 26 -8.97 1.48 -8.95
C ASP A 26 -8.50 1.80 -7.54
N SER A 27 -9.19 2.74 -6.91
CA SER A 27 -9.40 2.74 -5.46
C SER A 27 -8.25 3.10 -4.50
N GLN A 28 -7.32 4.00 -4.86
CA GLN A 28 -6.28 4.45 -3.89
C GLN A 28 -6.80 5.17 -2.62
N LEU A 29 -8.13 5.33 -2.46
CA LEU A 29 -8.74 5.98 -1.29
C LEU A 29 -10.10 5.34 -0.98
N GLU A 30 -10.14 4.03 -0.71
CA GLU A 30 -11.28 3.37 -0.05
C GLU A 30 -11.28 3.68 1.46
N ASN A 31 -11.34 4.97 1.81
CA ASN A 31 -11.13 5.44 3.18
C ASN A 31 -12.29 5.07 4.14
N ARG A 32 -13.44 4.61 3.64
CA ARG A 32 -14.66 4.40 4.46
C ARG A 32 -15.47 3.15 4.11
N SER A 33 -14.82 2.16 3.51
CA SER A 33 -15.42 0.85 3.29
C SER A 33 -15.09 -0.07 4.46
N ASP A 34 -16.05 -0.91 4.88
CA ASP A 34 -15.84 -1.95 5.90
C ASP A 34 -14.80 -3.00 5.46
N LYS A 35 -14.43 -2.98 4.17
CA LYS A 35 -13.47 -3.90 3.55
C LYS A 35 -12.10 -3.96 4.25
N TYR A 36 -11.67 -2.89 4.92
CA TYR A 36 -10.37 -2.84 5.59
C TYR A 36 -10.47 -2.84 7.12
N ASN A 37 -11.64 -3.19 7.69
CA ASN A 37 -11.80 -3.19 9.14
C ASN A 37 -10.84 -4.17 9.82
N ASP A 38 -10.64 -5.36 9.25
CA ASP A 38 -9.69 -6.35 9.78
C ASP A 38 -8.26 -5.82 9.74
N VAL A 39 -7.84 -5.23 8.61
CA VAL A 39 -6.51 -4.64 8.41
C VAL A 39 -6.24 -3.52 9.42
N ARG A 40 -7.20 -2.61 9.61
CA ARG A 40 -7.11 -1.53 10.61
C ARG A 40 -7.01 -2.08 12.02
N ASN A 41 -7.82 -3.09 12.34
CA ASN A 41 -7.82 -3.70 13.66
C ASN A 41 -6.49 -4.41 13.96
N ILE A 42 -5.93 -5.16 13.00
CA ILE A 42 -4.62 -5.81 13.14
C ILE A 42 -3.51 -4.77 13.39
N ALA A 43 -3.47 -3.71 12.58
CA ALA A 43 -2.51 -2.63 12.77
C ALA A 43 -2.67 -1.95 14.15
N TRP A 44 -3.91 -1.77 14.60
CA TRP A 44 -4.20 -1.15 15.90
C TRP A 44 -3.84 -2.03 17.09
N GLU A 45 -4.02 -3.34 17.01
CA GLU A 45 -3.52 -4.26 18.03
C GLU A 45 -2.01 -4.13 18.16
N PHE A 46 -1.27 -4.07 17.05
CA PHE A 46 0.18 -3.87 17.07
C PHE A 46 0.57 -2.51 17.68
N VAL A 47 -0.15 -1.44 17.36
CA VAL A 47 0.05 -0.11 17.98
C VAL A 47 -0.14 -0.18 19.50
N LYS A 48 -1.17 -0.88 20.00
CA LYS A 48 -1.40 -1.05 21.44
C LYS A 48 -0.35 -1.92 22.11
N GLU A 49 0.06 -3.01 21.48
CA GLU A 49 1.09 -3.92 22.01
C GLU A 49 2.43 -3.21 22.22
N ASN A 50 2.75 -2.23 21.36
CA ASN A 50 3.94 -1.40 21.46
C ASN A 50 3.73 -0.12 22.30
N GLY A 51 2.53 0.10 22.84
CA GLY A 51 2.21 1.27 23.67
C GLY A 51 2.15 2.60 22.92
N TRP A 52 1.92 2.57 21.60
CA TRP A 52 1.85 3.77 20.74
C TRP A 52 0.45 4.35 20.58
N ASN A 53 -0.54 3.76 21.24
CA ASN A 53 -1.94 4.14 21.12
C ASN A 53 -2.26 5.47 21.82
N GLU A 54 -1.42 5.95 22.72
CA GLU A 54 -1.64 7.23 23.40
C GLU A 54 -1.44 8.42 22.45
N GLN A 55 -0.57 8.29 21.45
CA GLN A 55 -0.28 9.32 20.45
C GLN A 55 -1.36 9.45 19.36
N ALA A 56 -2.27 8.48 19.28
CA ALA A 56 -3.29 8.45 18.26
C ALA A 56 -4.50 9.29 18.69
N LYS A 57 -5.05 10.05 17.75
CA LYS A 57 -6.33 10.71 17.92
C LYS A 57 -7.45 9.74 17.50
N GLY A 58 -8.10 9.15 18.50
CA GLY A 58 -9.27 8.29 18.28
C GLY A 58 -8.95 6.80 18.26
N ASP A 59 -9.73 6.03 17.50
CA ASP A 59 -9.58 4.58 17.36
C ASP A 59 -9.24 4.18 15.91
N TRP A 60 -9.03 2.89 15.70
CA TRP A 60 -8.63 2.32 14.41
C TRP A 60 -9.60 2.60 13.25
N LYS A 61 -10.88 2.92 13.52
CA LYS A 61 -11.91 3.02 12.46
C LYS A 61 -11.66 4.17 11.51
N ASP A 62 -11.04 5.23 12.00
CA ASP A 62 -10.72 6.43 11.23
C ASP A 62 -9.36 6.32 10.52
N ALA A 63 -8.61 5.23 10.75
CA ALA A 63 -7.32 5.03 10.12
C ALA A 63 -7.45 4.88 8.60
N LYS A 64 -6.57 5.59 7.90
CA LYS A 64 -6.49 5.57 6.44
C LYS A 64 -5.67 4.36 6.00
N VAL A 65 -6.20 3.62 5.03
CA VAL A 65 -5.50 2.49 4.41
C VAL A 65 -5.14 2.85 2.96
N ILE A 66 -3.87 2.72 2.61
CA ILE A 66 -3.35 2.93 1.26
C ILE A 66 -2.46 1.75 0.84
N LYS A 67 -2.30 1.57 -0.47
CA LYS A 67 -1.32 0.63 -1.04
C LYS A 67 -0.01 1.35 -1.28
N ILE A 68 1.10 0.72 -0.91
CA ILE A 68 2.46 1.21 -1.15
C ILE A 68 3.35 0.07 -1.64
N VAL A 69 4.57 0.40 -2.04
CA VAL A 69 5.66 -0.58 -2.19
C VAL A 69 6.54 -0.44 -0.94
N ALA A 70 6.81 -1.54 -0.25
CA ALA A 70 7.71 -1.54 0.89
C ALA A 70 9.16 -1.30 0.41
N ASP A 71 9.85 -0.36 1.04
CA ASP A 71 11.23 0.01 0.73
C ASP A 71 12.06 0.18 2.02
N ASP A 72 13.29 0.65 1.86
CA ASP A 72 14.26 0.82 2.95
C ASP A 72 13.92 1.98 3.92
N GLN A 73 12.85 2.73 3.67
CA GLN A 73 12.38 3.75 4.60
C GLN A 73 11.62 3.16 5.79
N TYR A 74 11.17 1.91 5.67
CA TYR A 74 10.41 1.20 6.70
C TYR A 74 11.30 0.26 7.49
N GLU A 75 11.01 0.11 8.78
CA GLU A 75 11.53 -0.97 9.59
C GLU A 75 10.74 -2.24 9.27
N LEU A 76 11.27 -3.06 8.36
CA LEU A 76 10.68 -4.34 8.00
C LEU A 76 10.99 -5.39 9.07
N LEU A 77 9.95 -6.09 9.51
CA LEU A 77 10.05 -7.26 10.40
C LEU A 77 10.43 -8.52 9.62
N ASP A 78 10.17 -8.51 8.31
CA ASP A 78 10.54 -9.55 7.36
C ASP A 78 11.06 -8.90 6.06
N ASP A 79 12.37 -8.99 5.85
CA ASP A 79 13.05 -8.40 4.69
C ASP A 79 12.58 -8.98 3.34
N SER A 80 11.87 -10.12 3.34
CA SER A 80 11.34 -10.70 2.10
C SER A 80 10.24 -9.85 1.43
N TYR A 81 9.72 -8.85 2.14
CA TYR A 81 8.75 -7.89 1.60
C TYR A 81 9.39 -6.66 0.96
N GLU A 82 10.72 -6.51 0.97
CA GLU A 82 11.38 -5.40 0.27
C GLU A 82 11.03 -5.43 -1.24
N GLY A 83 10.46 -4.34 -1.73
CA GLY A 83 9.98 -4.21 -3.11
C GLY A 83 8.58 -4.77 -3.39
N GLU A 84 7.87 -5.31 -2.39
CA GLU A 84 6.53 -5.87 -2.54
C GLU A 84 5.41 -4.85 -2.31
N GLU A 85 4.25 -5.03 -2.95
CA GLU A 85 3.06 -4.19 -2.72
C GLU A 85 2.36 -4.62 -1.43
N VAL A 86 2.19 -3.69 -0.49
CA VAL A 86 1.65 -3.94 0.85
C VAL A 86 0.62 -2.87 1.24
N LEU A 87 -0.16 -3.13 2.29
CA LEU A 87 -1.09 -2.14 2.83
C LEU A 87 -0.43 -1.32 3.93
N SER A 88 -0.51 -0.01 3.83
CA SER A 88 -0.08 0.96 4.84
C SER A 88 -1.30 1.49 5.58
N VAL A 89 -1.27 1.41 6.92
CA VAL A 89 -2.30 1.90 7.83
C VAL A 89 -1.78 3.12 8.58
N ILE A 90 -2.44 4.25 8.37
CA ILE A 90 -2.06 5.56 8.92
C ILE A 90 -3.16 6.00 9.89
N SER A 91 -2.81 6.06 11.17
CA SER A 91 -3.70 6.57 12.22
C SER A 91 -3.78 8.09 12.19
N GLU A 92 -4.89 8.66 12.64
CA GLU A 92 -4.94 10.10 12.90
C GLU A 92 -4.08 10.40 14.14
N GLU A 93 -3.24 11.42 14.08
CA GLU A 93 -2.32 11.77 15.16
C GLU A 93 -2.92 12.83 16.07
N ASP A 94 -2.69 12.69 17.38
CA ASP A 94 -2.97 13.76 18.34
C ASP A 94 -1.75 14.68 18.39
N GLY A 95 -1.87 15.89 17.80
CA GLY A 95 -0.78 16.87 17.69
C GLY A 95 -0.25 17.43 19.03
N ASN A 96 -0.64 16.83 20.16
CA ASN A 96 -0.17 17.13 21.50
C ASN A 96 1.09 16.33 21.91
N TYR A 97 1.49 15.32 21.14
CA TYR A 97 2.66 14.50 21.42
C TYR A 97 3.87 14.92 20.59
N VAL A 98 5.07 14.68 21.15
CA VAL A 98 6.35 14.98 20.47
C VAL A 98 6.58 14.02 19.32
N THR A 99 6.18 12.77 19.47
CA THR A 99 6.25 11.71 18.45
C THR A 99 4.85 11.27 18.07
N GLY A 100 4.61 11.01 16.79
CA GLY A 100 3.31 10.55 16.29
C GLY A 100 3.04 9.06 16.50
N THR A 101 1.91 8.59 15.97
CA THR A 101 1.61 7.15 15.91
C THR A 101 2.27 6.58 14.67
N PRO A 102 3.08 5.51 14.79
CA PRO A 102 3.74 4.91 13.64
C PRO A 102 2.77 4.46 12.56
N THR A 103 3.20 4.57 11.31
CA THR A 103 2.49 3.99 10.18
C THR A 103 2.83 2.50 10.11
N ILE A 104 1.81 1.65 10.01
CA ILE A 104 1.96 0.18 10.09
C ILE A 104 1.78 -0.44 8.70
N LEU A 105 2.64 -1.40 8.36
CA LEU A 105 2.57 -2.17 7.12
C LEU A 105 1.99 -3.56 7.36
N ILE A 106 1.02 -3.94 6.54
CA ILE A 106 0.26 -5.19 6.64
C ILE A 106 0.32 -5.97 5.31
N ASP A 107 0.65 -7.26 5.39
CA ASP A 107 0.32 -8.21 4.34
C ASP A 107 -1.16 -8.60 4.47
N SER A 108 -1.99 -8.11 3.55
CA SER A 108 -3.44 -8.40 3.53
C SER A 108 -3.80 -9.85 3.18
N THR A 109 -2.86 -10.62 2.64
CA THR A 109 -3.05 -12.04 2.29
C THR A 109 -2.90 -12.91 3.53
N LYS A 110 -1.90 -12.61 4.36
CA LYS A 110 -1.61 -13.34 5.60
C LYS A 110 -2.25 -12.71 6.84
N ASN A 111 -2.71 -11.46 6.73
CA ASN A 111 -3.20 -10.66 7.85
C ASN A 111 -2.14 -10.47 8.94
N GLU A 112 -0.91 -10.16 8.52
CA GLU A 112 0.26 -10.03 9.40
C GLU A 112 0.89 -8.64 9.29
N VAL A 113 1.43 -8.15 10.41
CA VAL A 113 2.27 -6.95 10.43
C VAL A 113 3.65 -7.33 9.92
N ILE A 114 4.11 -6.63 8.89
CA ILE A 114 5.37 -6.90 8.22
C ILE A 114 6.40 -5.79 8.40
N GLY A 115 5.99 -4.65 8.95
CA GLY A 115 6.87 -3.52 9.17
C GLY A 115 6.14 -2.28 9.66
N TYR A 116 6.90 -1.24 9.96
CA TYR A 116 6.38 0.05 10.39
C TYR A 116 7.37 1.17 10.10
N ILE A 117 6.92 2.41 10.16
CA ILE A 117 7.79 3.59 10.22
C ILE A 117 7.33 4.47 11.39
N ALA A 118 8.25 4.74 12.31
CA ALA A 118 8.00 5.63 13.42
C ALA A 118 7.86 7.08 12.92
N THR A 119 6.88 7.80 13.45
CA THR A 119 6.77 9.25 13.20
C THR A 119 7.61 9.99 14.23
N GLU A 120 8.63 10.72 13.76
CA GLU A 120 9.46 11.62 14.58
C GLU A 120 8.71 12.87 15.06
#